data_AF-A0AAV6BY73-F1
#
_entry.id   AF-A0AAV6BY73-F1
#
_cell.length_a   1.000
_cell.length_b   1.000
_cell.length_c   1.000
_cell.angle_alpha   90.00
_cell.angle_beta   90.00
_cell.angle_gamma   90.00
#
_symmetry.space_group_name_H-M   'P 1'
#
loop_
_entity.id
_entity.type
_entity.pdbx_description
1 polymer ?
#
loop_
_entity_poly.entity_id
_entity_poly.type
_entity_poly.pdbx_seq_one_letter_code
_entity_poly.pdbx_strand_id
1 'polypeptide(L)'
;MNRILHALVVLICFEIGAVLLYLPWSAFWEQNYFLLHYPSLIPVMLNFFVRGTVSGIGVLDIVLAARMIRRSPRATRASSQ
;
A
#
# COMPACT_ATOMS: atom_id res chain seq x y z
N MET A 1 15.34 16.82 10.61
CA MET A 1 14.00 16.26 10.92
C MET A 1 13.30 15.61 9.72
N ASN A 2 13.39 16.13 8.50
CA ASN A 2 12.61 15.62 7.35
C ASN A 2 13.01 14.23 6.84
N ARG A 3 14.25 13.76 7.11
CA ARG A 3 14.74 12.45 6.66
C ARG A 3 14.01 11.29 7.33
N ILE A 4 13.76 11.40 8.64
CA ILE A 4 13.08 10.38 9.45
C ILE A 4 11.59 10.35 9.08
N LEU A 5 10.96 11.52 8.92
CA LEU A 5 9.57 11.62 8.46
C LEU A 5 9.39 10.99 7.08
N HIS A 6 10.30 11.22 6.13
CA HIS A 6 10.26 10.55 4.84
C HIS A 6 10.41 9.03 4.95
N ALA A 7 11.33 8.54 5.78
CA ALA A 7 11.48 7.10 5.99
C ALA A 7 10.21 6.47 6.59
N LEU A 8 9.58 7.15 7.56
CA LEU A 8 8.31 6.75 8.15
C LEU A 8 7.18 6.72 7.13
N VAL A 9 7.04 7.77 6.29
CA VAL A 9 6.02 7.81 5.24
C VAL A 9 6.20 6.68 4.24
N VAL A 10 7.44 6.40 3.81
CA VAL A 10 7.74 5.28 2.91
C VAL A 10 7.38 3.94 3.55
N LEU A 11 7.70 3.75 4.84
CA LEU A 11 7.40 2.51 5.56
C LEU A 11 5.90 2.33 5.77
N ILE A 12 5.16 3.40 6.10
CA ILE A 12 3.70 3.38 6.26
C ILE A 12 3.01 3.12 4.92
N CYS A 13 3.40 3.79 3.83
CA CYS A 13 2.87 3.51 2.48
C CYS A 13 3.12 2.06 2.07
N PHE A 14 4.30 1.52 2.38
CA PHE A 14 4.61 0.12 2.10
C PHE A 14 3.75 -0.84 2.93
N GLU A 15 3.60 -0.60 4.23
CA GLU A 15 2.72 -1.35 5.13
C GLU A 15 1.27 -1.34 4.62
N ILE A 16 0.73 -0.15 4.36
CA ILE A 16 -0.65 0.02 3.85
C ILE A 16 -0.79 -0.66 2.48
N GLY A 17 0.19 -0.51 1.59
CA GLY A 17 0.20 -1.17 0.28
C GLY A 17 0.20 -2.69 0.39
N ALA A 18 1.01 -3.26 1.29
CA ALA A 18 1.06 -4.69 1.56
C ALA A 18 -0.25 -5.22 2.18
N VAL A 19 -0.81 -4.46 3.13
CA VAL A 19 -2.12 -4.77 3.73
C VAL A 19 -3.20 -4.74 2.65
N LEU A 20 -3.26 -3.72 1.80
CA LEU A 20 -4.22 -3.64 0.68
C LEU A 20 -4.03 -4.79 -0.31
N LEU A 21 -2.80 -5.25 -0.54
CA LEU A 21 -2.54 -6.38 -1.42
C LEU A 21 -2.95 -7.71 -0.78
N TYR A 22 -2.83 -7.85 0.54
CA TYR A 22 -3.16 -9.07 1.27
C TYR A 22 -4.63 -9.18 1.65
N LEU A 23 -5.27 -8.08 2.06
CA LEU A 23 -6.65 -8.02 2.52
C LEU A 23 -7.62 -8.76 1.58
N PRO A 24 -7.72 -8.45 0.27
CA PRO A 24 -8.70 -9.05 -0.63
C PRO A 24 -8.50 -10.56 -0.89
N TRP A 25 -7.36 -11.12 -0.47
CA TRP A 25 -7.05 -12.56 -0.55
C TRP A 25 -7.11 -13.24 0.82
N SER A 26 -7.27 -12.49 1.90
CA SER A 26 -7.36 -13.01 3.24
C SER A 26 -8.78 -13.53 3.54
N ALA A 27 -8.88 -14.59 4.34
CA ALA A 27 -10.17 -15.08 4.83
C ALA A 27 -10.92 -14.01 5.66
N PHE A 28 -10.18 -13.08 6.27
CA PHE A 28 -10.76 -11.92 6.95
C PHE A 28 -11.61 -11.06 6.01
N TRP A 29 -11.21 -10.89 4.74
CA TRP A 29 -12.00 -10.11 3.78
C TRP A 29 -13.35 -10.72 3.44
N GLU A 30 -13.45 -12.06 3.42
CA GLU A 30 -14.70 -12.77 3.15
C GLU A 30 -15.58 -12.91 4.40
N GLN A 31 -14.96 -12.99 5.57
CA GLN A 31 -15.62 -13.20 6.86
C GLN A 31 -15.62 -11.95 7.75
N ASN A 32 -16.05 -10.81 7.19
CA ASN A 32 -16.20 -9.58 7.95
C ASN A 32 -17.61 -9.41 8.51
N TYR A 33 -17.70 -8.78 9.68
CA TYR A 33 -18.97 -8.35 10.28
C TYR A 33 -19.85 -7.54 9.30
N PHE A 34 -19.23 -6.72 8.44
CA PHE A 34 -19.94 -5.94 7.42
C PHE A 34 -20.63 -6.78 6.35
N LEU A 35 -20.01 -7.87 5.89
CA LEU A 35 -20.60 -8.79 4.91
C LEU A 35 -21.71 -9.64 5.54
N LEU A 36 -21.56 -9.94 6.83
CA LEU A 36 -22.55 -10.65 7.63
C LEU A 36 -23.79 -9.79 7.91
N HIS A 37 -23.61 -8.47 8.07
CA HIS A 37 -24.70 -7.52 8.28
C HIS A 37 -25.33 -7.02 6.97
N TYR A 38 -24.54 -6.91 5.90
CA TYR A 38 -24.99 -6.45 4.57
C TYR A 38 -24.62 -7.45 3.47
N PRO A 39 -25.44 -8.51 3.28
CA PRO A 39 -25.17 -9.54 2.29
C PRO A 39 -25.23 -9.03 0.84
N SER A 40 -25.84 -7.88 0.59
CA SER A 40 -25.86 -7.23 -0.73
C SER A 40 -24.49 -6.74 -1.20
N LEU A 41 -23.52 -6.54 -0.29
CA LEU A 41 -22.15 -6.18 -0.65
C LEU A 41 -21.27 -7.39 -0.99
N ILE A 42 -21.71 -8.61 -0.66
CA ILE A 42 -21.00 -9.87 -0.98
C ILE A 42 -20.64 -9.97 -2.47
N PRO A 43 -21.57 -9.82 -3.43
CA PRO A 43 -21.22 -9.92 -4.84
C PRO A 43 -20.20 -8.86 -5.25
N VAL A 44 -20.22 -7.66 -4.68
CA VAL A 44 -19.25 -6.60 -5.02
C VAL A 44 -17.88 -6.88 -4.40
N MET A 45 -17.82 -7.24 -3.11
CA MET A 45 -16.59 -7.50 -2.37
C MET A 45 -15.90 -8.80 -2.79
N LEU A 46 -16.66 -9.83 -3.18
CA LEU A 46 -16.11 -11.10 -3.69
C LEU A 46 -15.76 -11.03 -5.18
N ASN A 47 -16.15 -9.97 -5.90
CA ASN A 47 -15.86 -9.83 -7.32
C ASN A 47 -14.35 -9.69 -7.58
N PHE A 48 -13.83 -10.42 -8.57
CA PHE A 48 -12.43 -10.38 -8.97
C PHE A 48 -11.97 -8.96 -9.37
N PHE A 49 -12.88 -8.14 -9.89
CA PHE A 49 -12.61 -6.73 -10.21
C PHE A 49 -12.24 -5.89 -8.99
N VAL A 50 -12.95 -6.05 -7.87
CA VAL A 50 -12.68 -5.29 -6.65
C VAL A 50 -11.36 -5.75 -6.04
N ARG A 51 -11.10 -7.06 -6.00
CA ARG A 51 -9.82 -7.61 -5.55
C ARG A 51 -8.65 -7.11 -6.42
N GLY A 52 -8.84 -7.04 -7.73
CA GLY A 52 -7.87 -6.49 -8.69
C GLY A 52 -7.64 -4.98 -8.50
N THR A 53 -8.70 -4.21 -8.25
CA THR A 53 -8.60 -2.77 -8.02
C THR A 53 -7.88 -2.46 -6.72
N VAL A 54 -8.23 -3.15 -5.63
CA VAL A 54 -7.62 -2.98 -4.30
C VAL A 54 -6.14 -3.39 -4.33
N SER A 55 -5.81 -4.51 -4.97
CA SER A 55 -4.41 -4.93 -5.15
C SER A 55 -3.63 -4.00 -6.07
N GLY A 56 -4.25 -3.48 -7.14
CA GLY A 56 -3.66 -2.47 -8.02
C GLY A 56 -3.30 -1.17 -7.28
N ILE A 57 -4.17 -0.72 -6.37
CA ILE A 57 -3.89 0.44 -5.50
C ILE A 57 -2.69 0.12 -4.58
N GLY A 58 -2.66 -1.07 -3.96
CA GLY A 58 -1.53 -1.49 -3.13
C GLY A 58 -0.19 -1.51 -3.89
N VAL A 59 -0.20 -1.94 -5.15
CA VAL A 59 0.98 -1.90 -6.03
C VAL A 59 1.43 -0.46 -6.30
N LEU A 60 0.50 0.48 -6.54
CA LEU A 60 0.83 1.90 -6.75
C LEU A 60 1.51 2.51 -5.52
N ASP A 61 1.03 2.19 -4.32
CA ASP A 61 1.64 2.63 -3.06
C ASP A 61 3.08 2.12 -2.90
N ILE A 62 3.31 0.83 -3.16
CA ILE A 62 4.65 0.21 -3.13
C ILE A 62 5.58 0.86 -4.18
N VAL A 63 5.06 1.12 -5.39
CA VAL A 63 5.83 1.77 -6.47
C VAL A 63 6.20 3.20 -6.09
N LEU A 64 5.30 3.95 -5.45
CA LEU A 64 5.54 5.30 -4.97
C LEU A 64 6.64 5.32 -3.89
N ALA A 65 6.53 4.42 -2.91
CA ALA A 65 7.54 4.20 -1.87
C ALA A 65 8.92 3.87 -2.48
N ALA A 66 8.96 2.93 -3.44
CA ALA A 66 10.19 2.55 -4.15
C ALA A 66 10.78 3.71 -4.98
N ARG A 67 9.94 4.53 -5.62
CA ARG A 67 10.36 5.71 -6.37
C ARG A 67 10.94 6.79 -5.45
N MET A 68 10.41 6.93 -4.23
CA MET A 68 10.92 7.84 -3.22
C MET A 68 12.33 7.44 -2.76
N ILE A 69 12.58 6.15 -2.53
CA ILE A 69 13.90 5.61 -2.18
C ILE A 69 14.94 5.79 -3.30
N ARG A 70 14.54 5.60 -4.57
CA ARG A 70 15.46 5.77 -5.71
C ARG A 70 15.92 7.21 -5.92
N ARG A 71 15.20 8.21 -5.42
CA ARG A 71 15.70 9.58 -5.28
C ARG A 71 16.63 9.69 -4.06
N SER A 72 17.74 8.96 -4.08
CA SER A 72 18.89 9.35 -3.28
C SER A 72 19.57 10.53 -3.99
N PRO A 73 19.62 11.73 -3.38
CA PRO A 73 20.50 12.77 -3.85
C PRO A 73 21.94 12.31 -3.55
N ARG A 74 22.60 11.69 -4.54
CA ARG A 74 24.05 11.71 -4.61
C ARG A 74 24.46 13.14 -4.97
N ALA A 75 24.46 14.02 -3.99
CA ALA A 75 24.93 15.39 -4.15
C ALA A 75 25.50 15.92 -2.83
N THR A 76 26.51 15.24 -2.29
CA THR A 76 27.53 15.91 -1.46
C THR A 76 28.82 15.11 -1.50
N ARG A 77 29.39 14.97 -2.72
CA ARG A 77 30.77 14.52 -2.93
C ARG A 77 31.63 15.68 -3.46
N ALA A 78 31.33 16.90 -3.01
CA ALA A 78 32.01 18.12 -3.43
C ALA A 78 32.05 19.14 -2.28
N SER A 79 32.89 18.87 -1.27
CA SER A 79 33.48 19.92 -0.42
C SER A 79 34.76 19.40 0.25
N SER A 80 35.60 18.76 -0.57
CA SER A 80 37.04 18.60 -0.28
C SER A 80 37.78 19.45 -1.31
N GLN A 81 37.75 20.77 -1.13
CA GLN A 81 38.82 21.67 -1.55
C GLN A 81 38.67 23.01 -0.85
#